data_AF-A0A9X2IFU2-F1
#
_entry.id   AF-A0A9X2IFU2-F1
#
_cell.length_a   1.000
_cell.length_b   1.000
_cell.length_c   1.000
_cell.angle_alpha   90.00
_cell.angle_beta   90.00
_cell.angle_gamma   90.00
#
_symmetry.space_group_name_H-M   'P 1'
#
loop_
_entity.id
_entity.type
_entity.pdbx_description
1 polymer ?
#
loop_
_entity_poly.entity_id
_entity_poly.type
_entity_poly.pdbx_seq_one_letter_code
_entity_poly.pdbx_strand_id
1 'polypeptide(L)'
;MSSSAAHAPIVVAAFCLLDEQGRLLVVRKRGTTAFMLPGGKLEPGETALAAARREVAEEVGLTDLVARPLGHWTAAAANEPGRTVVSTVFVADLPRDSAGAAVVPVVAGEIEELCWLDPADADPAVPGGHGLAPLTRDAVLPALRALRAGTAPRVAVVGIGADGDLTAAGRDRVLAAPSVLGAQRHLALLPPPTGRAEHQVRESWGRPFRESLVDLLASHPDAVVLASGDPLVSGVGATLVDLLGADRVEVLPAVSSVALARAAMGWGEESCAVVTVVGRRVERVLREVAPGRRVVVLSSDATTPAVLAALLVATGQGAAALTVLADLGAPTQARWDTTAAGFAARDDLVDLPALNLVCVEVPRSAAAHGIGWVAGLPDDAFEHDGQLTKRDLRAAALARLAPCPGELLWDVGAGAGSVGVEWMRAHPTCRTIAIEQHPDRVARIGRNAARLGVPDLVVVEGGAPGALADLPAPNAVFVGGGATAHGLLEECRERLRPGGRLVVHGVTLETEAVLAEAYAGHGGELTRLAVEHAAPVGRFTGWTPARTVTQWTWTKPHA
;
A
#
# COMPACT_ATOMS: atom_id res chain seq x y z
N MET A 1 18.98 22.21 -53.84
CA MET A 1 18.39 22.28 -52.50
C MET A 1 18.65 20.94 -51.83
N SER A 2 19.63 20.89 -50.93
CA SER A 2 20.05 19.65 -50.28
C SER A 2 19.04 19.30 -49.19
N SER A 3 18.46 18.11 -49.30
CA SER A 3 17.57 17.52 -48.29
C SER A 3 18.38 17.29 -47.01
N SER A 4 18.15 18.13 -45.99
CA SER A 4 18.64 17.91 -44.64
C SER A 4 17.96 16.65 -44.10
N ALA A 5 18.68 15.54 -44.02
CA ALA A 5 18.23 14.35 -43.31
C ALA A 5 17.89 14.75 -41.87
N ALA A 6 16.60 14.68 -41.51
CA ALA A 6 16.16 14.91 -40.14
C ALA A 6 16.80 13.86 -39.24
N HIS A 7 17.63 14.28 -38.30
CA HIS A 7 18.23 13.39 -37.32
C HIS A 7 17.13 12.80 -36.44
N ALA A 8 17.26 11.52 -36.07
CA ALA A 8 16.34 10.90 -35.13
C ALA A 8 16.32 11.70 -33.80
N PRO A 9 15.14 11.88 -33.18
CA PRO A 9 15.03 12.62 -31.94
C PRO A 9 15.80 11.90 -30.81
N ILE A 10 16.37 12.69 -29.91
CA ILE A 10 17.02 12.20 -28.71
C ILE A 10 15.93 11.93 -27.67
N VAL A 11 15.69 10.66 -27.34
CA VAL A 11 14.69 10.26 -26.35
C VAL A 11 15.35 10.23 -24.97
N VAL A 12 14.81 11.00 -24.04
CA VAL A 12 15.31 11.11 -22.66
C VAL A 12 14.19 10.99 -21.64
N ALA A 13 14.55 10.76 -20.39
CA ALA A 13 13.65 10.87 -19.26
C ALA A 13 14.31 11.63 -18.11
N ALA A 14 13.52 12.39 -17.37
CA ALA A 14 14.03 13.31 -16.35
C ALA A 14 13.08 13.49 -15.17
N PHE A 15 13.61 13.99 -14.06
CA PHE A 15 12.83 14.37 -12.87
C PHE A 15 12.82 15.88 -12.63
N CYS A 16 11.65 16.38 -12.24
CA CYS A 16 11.50 17.59 -11.47
C CYS A 16 11.58 17.24 -9.99
N LEU A 17 12.74 17.48 -9.38
CA LEU A 17 12.97 17.25 -7.95
C LEU A 17 12.63 18.50 -7.17
N LEU A 18 11.71 18.38 -6.22
CA LEU A 18 11.21 19.50 -5.42
C LEU A 18 11.69 19.40 -3.97
N ASP A 19 12.22 20.49 -3.43
CA ASP A 19 12.49 20.59 -1.99
C ASP A 19 11.23 20.92 -1.17
N GLU A 20 11.37 21.05 0.14
CA GLU A 20 10.27 21.34 1.06
C GLU A 20 9.61 22.70 0.81
N GLN A 21 10.35 23.64 0.21
CA GLN A 21 9.85 24.95 -0.17
C GLN A 21 9.22 24.94 -1.58
N GLY A 22 9.24 23.79 -2.27
CA GLY A 22 8.81 23.69 -3.65
C GLY A 22 9.77 24.40 -4.61
N ARG A 23 11.06 24.46 -4.35
CA ARG A 23 12.03 24.87 -5.37
C ARG A 23 12.40 23.68 -6.24
N LEU A 24 12.62 23.92 -7.53
CA LEU A 24 13.02 22.92 -8.51
C LEU A 24 14.54 22.81 -8.58
N LEU A 25 15.07 21.59 -8.46
CA LEU A 25 16.47 21.32 -8.76
C LEU A 25 16.70 21.28 -10.27
N VAL A 26 17.69 22.05 -10.72
CA VAL A 26 18.26 21.94 -12.07
C VAL A 26 19.77 21.71 -11.96
N VAL A 27 20.32 21.06 -12.98
CA VAL A 27 21.73 20.66 -13.05
C VAL A 27 22.39 21.17 -14.32
N ARG A 28 23.69 21.45 -14.28
CA ARG A 28 24.49 21.78 -15.45
C ARG A 28 25.60 20.73 -15.63
N LYS A 29 25.74 20.23 -16.85
CA LYS A 29 26.75 19.24 -17.22
C LYS A 29 28.10 19.92 -17.45
N ARG A 30 29.19 19.20 -17.21
CA ARG A 30 30.55 19.68 -17.45
C ARG A 30 30.71 20.10 -18.92
N GLY A 31 31.17 21.34 -19.14
CA GLY A 31 31.40 21.88 -20.47
C GLY A 31 30.16 22.35 -21.24
N THR A 32 29.00 22.48 -20.57
CA THR A 32 27.78 23.05 -21.16
C THR A 32 27.39 24.39 -20.52
N THR A 33 26.55 25.16 -21.21
CA THR A 33 26.14 26.52 -20.81
C THR A 33 24.66 26.62 -20.38
N ALA A 34 23.95 25.50 -20.32
CA ALA A 34 22.53 25.45 -19.99
C ALA A 34 22.28 24.55 -18.78
N PHE A 35 21.47 25.03 -17.85
CA PHE A 35 20.89 24.22 -16.78
C PHE A 35 19.68 23.45 -17.30
N MET A 36 19.54 22.19 -16.88
CA MET A 36 18.48 21.28 -17.31
C MET A 36 17.97 20.45 -16.13
N LEU A 37 16.94 19.65 -16.35
CA LEU A 37 16.51 18.67 -15.36
C LEU A 37 17.55 17.55 -15.23
N PRO A 38 17.77 16.99 -14.04
CA PRO A 38 18.53 15.75 -13.90
C PRO A 38 17.81 14.62 -14.62
N GLY A 39 18.55 13.91 -15.47
CA GLY A 39 18.00 12.97 -16.43
C GLY A 39 18.86 12.75 -17.67
N GLY A 40 18.51 11.73 -18.44
CA GLY A 40 19.35 11.27 -19.55
C GLY A 40 18.65 10.31 -20.50
N LYS A 41 19.46 9.70 -21.38
CA LYS A 41 18.98 8.87 -22.49
C LYS A 41 18.52 7.52 -21.97
N LEU A 42 17.48 6.98 -22.60
CA LEU A 42 17.01 5.62 -22.31
C LEU A 42 18.01 4.59 -22.87
N GLU A 43 18.26 3.55 -22.09
CA GLU A 43 18.96 2.35 -22.56
C GLU A 43 18.01 1.40 -23.32
N PRO A 44 18.52 0.50 -24.18
CA PRO A 44 17.69 -0.46 -24.88
C PRO A 44 16.85 -1.34 -23.93
N GLY A 45 15.53 -1.27 -24.07
CA GLY A 45 14.58 -2.05 -23.24
C GLY A 45 14.23 -1.41 -21.90
N GLU A 46 14.81 -0.24 -21.59
CA GLU A 46 14.54 0.52 -20.37
C GLU A 46 13.25 1.34 -20.50
N THR A 47 12.45 1.43 -19.43
CA THR A 47 11.31 2.35 -19.40
C THR A 47 11.75 3.77 -19.10
N ALA A 48 10.93 4.77 -19.42
CA ALA A 48 11.27 6.16 -19.13
C ALA A 48 11.47 6.41 -17.63
N LEU A 49 10.61 5.86 -16.77
CA LEU A 49 10.76 5.99 -15.32
C LEU A 49 12.05 5.32 -14.80
N ALA A 50 12.41 4.15 -15.33
CA ALA A 50 13.65 3.47 -14.97
C ALA A 50 14.89 4.30 -15.35
N ALA A 51 14.91 4.83 -16.58
CA ALA A 51 15.97 5.71 -17.06
C ALA A 51 16.10 6.97 -16.18
N ALA A 52 14.99 7.64 -15.88
CA ALA A 52 15.00 8.83 -15.04
C ALA A 52 15.54 8.56 -13.63
N ARG A 53 15.20 7.40 -13.03
CA ARG A 53 15.68 7.00 -11.70
C ARG A 53 17.18 6.70 -11.71
N ARG A 54 17.65 5.96 -12.71
CA ARG A 54 19.07 5.65 -12.89
C ARG A 54 19.90 6.92 -13.03
N GLU A 55 19.51 7.80 -13.94
CA GLU A 55 20.20 9.06 -14.20
C GLU A 55 20.23 9.97 -12.97
N VAL A 56 19.12 10.09 -12.23
CA VAL A 56 19.09 10.87 -10.98
C VAL A 56 20.01 10.28 -9.89
N ALA A 57 20.07 8.95 -9.77
CA ALA A 57 20.99 8.31 -8.83
C ALA A 57 22.46 8.57 -9.21
N GLU A 58 22.79 8.53 -10.50
CA GLU A 58 24.14 8.75 -11.02
C GLU A 58 24.58 10.23 -10.98
N GLU A 59 23.66 11.15 -11.28
CA GLU A 59 23.94 12.59 -11.42
C GLU A 59 23.86 13.34 -10.09
N VAL A 60 22.93 12.95 -9.20
CA VAL A 60 22.67 13.69 -7.95
C VAL A 60 22.61 12.84 -6.67
N GLY A 61 22.84 11.52 -6.78
CA GLY A 61 22.95 10.62 -5.62
C GLY A 61 21.62 10.30 -4.92
N LEU A 62 20.48 10.58 -5.55
CA LEU A 62 19.16 10.35 -4.95
C LEU A 62 18.55 9.03 -5.43
N THR A 63 18.05 8.23 -4.49
CA THR A 63 17.32 6.97 -4.74
C THR A 63 15.91 7.02 -4.17
N ASP A 64 15.13 5.95 -4.38
CA ASP A 64 13.83 5.73 -3.71
C ASP A 64 12.76 6.81 -3.97
N LEU A 65 12.83 7.42 -5.15
CA LEU A 65 11.91 8.48 -5.56
C LEU A 65 10.49 7.93 -5.84
N VAL A 66 9.52 8.56 -5.18
CA VAL A 66 8.09 8.37 -5.45
C VAL A 66 7.68 9.26 -6.62
N ALA A 67 7.72 8.69 -7.82
CA ALA A 67 7.46 9.42 -9.05
C ALA A 67 5.97 9.66 -9.31
N ARG A 68 5.67 10.87 -9.76
CA ARG A 68 4.35 11.29 -10.28
C ARG A 68 4.52 11.76 -11.72
N PRO A 69 3.66 11.36 -12.68
CA PRO A 69 3.80 11.80 -14.07
C PRO A 69 3.52 13.31 -14.19
N LEU A 70 4.39 14.03 -14.90
CA LEU A 70 4.20 15.44 -15.23
C LEU A 70 3.77 15.62 -16.68
N GLY A 71 4.46 14.97 -17.62
CA GLY A 71 4.09 14.99 -19.04
C GLY A 71 5.21 14.54 -19.98
N HIS A 72 4.95 14.67 -21.27
CA HIS A 72 5.83 14.25 -22.36
C HIS A 72 5.90 15.35 -23.41
N TRP A 73 7.11 15.85 -23.70
CA TRP A 73 7.32 17.02 -24.56
C TRP A 73 8.46 16.84 -25.53
N THR A 74 8.32 17.55 -26.65
CA THR A 74 9.34 17.67 -27.70
C THR A 74 9.87 19.10 -27.72
N ALA A 75 11.19 19.29 -27.66
CA ALA A 75 11.83 20.60 -27.70
C ALA A 75 13.20 20.55 -28.41
N ALA A 76 13.76 21.71 -28.72
CA ALA A 76 15.13 21.79 -29.24
C ALA A 76 16.15 21.31 -28.19
N ALA A 77 17.15 20.52 -28.63
CA ALA A 77 18.23 20.07 -27.76
C ALA A 77 19.11 21.25 -27.33
N ALA A 78 19.38 21.40 -26.03
CA ALA A 78 20.18 22.51 -25.50
C ALA A 78 21.65 22.43 -25.92
N ASN A 79 22.22 21.22 -25.99
CA ASN A 79 23.65 21.00 -26.20
C ASN A 79 23.98 20.38 -27.58
N GLU A 80 22.97 20.10 -28.41
CA GLU A 80 23.15 19.46 -29.72
C GLU A 80 22.40 20.25 -30.81
N PRO A 81 23.03 21.31 -31.39
CA PRO A 81 22.37 22.19 -32.35
C PRO A 81 21.74 21.45 -33.53
N GLY A 82 20.49 21.79 -33.86
CA GLY A 82 19.74 21.17 -34.96
C GLY A 82 19.11 19.81 -34.62
N ARG A 83 19.27 19.31 -33.38
CA ARG A 83 18.56 18.11 -32.90
C ARG A 83 17.39 18.46 -32.00
N THR A 84 16.45 17.52 -31.95
CA THR A 84 15.25 17.59 -31.11
C THR A 84 15.38 16.59 -29.97
N VAL A 85 14.96 16.98 -28.78
CA VAL A 85 14.81 16.11 -27.61
C VAL A 85 13.33 15.81 -27.42
N VAL A 86 13.02 14.55 -27.14
CA VAL A 86 11.72 14.07 -26.69
C VAL A 86 11.91 13.56 -25.27
N SER A 87 11.31 14.24 -24.29
CA SER A 87 11.48 13.91 -22.87
C SER A 87 10.17 13.50 -22.23
N THR A 88 10.17 12.38 -21.53
CA THR A 88 9.16 12.05 -20.53
C THR A 88 9.64 12.59 -19.18
N VAL A 89 8.79 13.33 -18.47
CA VAL A 89 9.17 14.03 -17.24
C VAL A 89 8.26 13.63 -16.09
N PHE A 90 8.88 13.38 -14.93
CA PHE A 90 8.22 13.03 -13.68
C PHE A 90 8.46 14.12 -12.63
N VAL A 91 7.63 14.17 -11.59
CA VAL A 91 7.84 14.98 -10.38
C VAL A 91 8.07 14.05 -9.21
N ALA A 92 9.02 14.39 -8.36
CA ALA A 92 9.19 13.78 -7.05
C ALA A 92 9.60 14.85 -6.03
N ASP A 93 9.10 14.72 -4.81
CA ASP A 93 9.61 15.48 -3.68
C ASP A 93 10.90 14.82 -3.20
N LEU A 94 11.83 15.58 -2.62
CA LEU A 94 13.08 15.03 -2.09
C LEU A 94 12.78 13.93 -1.06
N PRO A 95 13.50 12.80 -1.11
CA PRO A 95 13.33 11.74 -0.13
C PRO A 95 13.77 12.25 1.25
N ARG A 96 13.23 11.63 2.30
CA ARG A 96 13.61 11.89 3.69
C ARG A 96 14.44 10.72 4.22
N ASP A 97 15.45 11.02 5.01
CA ASP A 97 16.21 10.02 5.73
C ASP A 97 15.40 9.39 6.89
N SER A 98 16.00 8.43 7.59
CA SER A 98 15.36 7.74 8.72
C SER A 98 15.08 8.65 9.92
N ALA A 99 15.73 9.82 10.01
CA ALA A 99 15.47 10.87 10.98
C ALA A 99 14.40 11.87 10.51
N GLY A 100 13.93 11.76 9.27
CA GLY A 100 12.93 12.62 8.66
C GLY A 100 13.49 13.89 8.02
N ALA A 101 14.81 14.07 7.95
CA ALA A 101 15.43 15.20 7.26
C ALA A 101 15.49 14.96 5.75
N ALA A 102 15.34 16.02 4.95
CA ALA A 102 15.45 15.91 3.49
C ALA A 102 16.87 15.50 3.08
N VAL A 103 16.98 14.48 2.22
CA VAL A 103 18.26 14.04 1.67
C VAL A 103 18.81 15.14 0.75
N VAL A 104 20.07 15.51 0.96
CA VAL A 104 20.73 16.59 0.22
C VAL A 104 21.31 16.02 -1.09
N PRO A 105 20.90 16.52 -2.28
CA PRO A 105 21.50 16.12 -3.53
C PRO A 105 22.95 16.59 -3.64
N VAL A 106 23.80 15.75 -4.23
CA VAL A 106 25.24 16.00 -4.37
C VAL A 106 25.66 15.92 -5.84
N VAL A 107 26.55 16.80 -6.27
CA VAL A 107 27.09 16.72 -7.64
C VAL A 107 27.82 15.39 -7.83
N ALA A 108 27.39 14.59 -8.80
CA ALA A 108 28.01 13.33 -9.18
C ALA A 108 28.01 13.15 -10.71
N GLY A 109 28.64 12.07 -11.17
CA GLY A 109 28.69 11.74 -12.60
C GLY A 109 29.23 12.89 -13.44
N GLU A 110 28.53 13.25 -14.51
CA GLU A 110 28.90 14.34 -15.43
C GLU A 110 28.44 15.74 -15.03
N ILE A 111 27.75 15.88 -13.89
CA ILE A 111 27.27 17.18 -13.39
C ILE A 111 28.45 18.02 -12.86
N GLU A 112 28.39 19.32 -13.11
CA GLU A 112 29.33 20.32 -12.61
C GLU A 112 28.70 21.17 -11.50
N GLU A 113 27.40 21.47 -11.63
CA GLU A 113 26.74 22.48 -10.81
C GLU A 113 25.26 22.16 -10.60
N LEU A 114 24.77 22.43 -9.39
CA LEU A 114 23.36 22.34 -8.99
C LEU A 114 22.81 23.74 -8.74
N CYS A 115 21.55 23.96 -9.10
CA CYS A 115 20.85 25.21 -8.80
C CYS A 115 19.40 24.93 -8.40
N TRP A 116 18.93 25.64 -7.38
CA TRP A 116 17.53 25.63 -6.96
C TRP A 116 16.81 26.85 -7.53
N LEU A 117 15.71 26.61 -8.24
CA LEU A 117 14.89 27.66 -8.86
C LEU A 117 13.52 27.69 -8.20
N ASP A 118 12.91 28.87 -8.07
CA ASP A 118 11.48 28.94 -7.77
C ASP A 118 10.70 28.79 -9.10
N PRO A 119 9.89 27.73 -9.27
CA PRO A 119 9.06 27.57 -10.45
C PRO A 119 8.03 28.68 -10.64
N ALA A 120 7.70 29.47 -9.61
CA ALA A 120 6.79 30.60 -9.72
C ALA A 120 7.39 31.78 -10.48
N ASP A 121 8.72 31.92 -10.50
CA ASP A 121 9.40 33.00 -11.21
C ASP A 121 9.24 32.83 -12.72
N ALA A 122 8.81 33.89 -13.42
CA ALA A 122 8.55 33.84 -14.86
C ALA A 122 9.83 33.58 -15.68
N ASP A 123 10.95 34.18 -15.25
CA ASP A 123 12.29 34.03 -15.82
C ASP A 123 13.30 33.78 -14.68
N PRO A 124 13.36 32.55 -14.15
CA PRO A 124 14.19 32.24 -13.00
C PRO A 124 15.67 32.35 -13.39
N ALA A 125 16.40 33.22 -12.70
CA ALA A 125 17.81 33.43 -12.95
C ALA A 125 18.63 32.22 -12.52
N VAL A 126 19.52 31.75 -13.39
CA VAL A 126 20.53 30.73 -13.07
C VAL A 126 21.92 31.38 -12.92
N PRO A 127 22.84 30.78 -12.14
CA PRO A 127 24.18 31.32 -11.93
C PRO A 127 24.98 31.51 -13.23
N GLY A 128 25.99 32.39 -13.19
CA GLY A 128 27.01 32.48 -14.23
C GLY A 128 26.57 33.08 -15.58
N GLY A 129 25.38 33.66 -15.66
CA GLY A 129 24.83 34.16 -16.95
C GLY A 129 24.44 33.02 -17.91
N HIS A 130 24.30 31.80 -17.37
CA HIS A 130 23.82 30.63 -18.11
C HIS A 130 22.32 30.74 -18.43
N GLY A 131 21.85 29.87 -19.31
CA GLY A 131 20.43 29.76 -19.65
C GLY A 131 19.80 28.47 -19.11
N LEU A 132 18.49 28.35 -19.26
CA LEU A 132 17.78 27.08 -19.10
C LEU A 132 17.66 26.35 -20.43
N ALA A 133 17.70 25.02 -20.38
CA ALA A 133 17.37 24.18 -21.52
C ALA A 133 15.96 24.50 -22.02
N PRO A 134 15.72 24.58 -23.35
CA PRO A 134 14.41 24.95 -23.90
C PRO A 134 13.26 24.10 -23.37
N LEU A 135 13.47 22.78 -23.21
CA LEU A 135 12.46 21.89 -22.63
C LEU A 135 12.06 22.30 -21.20
N THR A 136 13.04 22.62 -20.35
CA THR A 136 12.80 23.03 -18.97
C THR A 136 12.07 24.37 -18.93
N ARG A 137 12.52 25.35 -19.72
CA ARG A 137 11.97 26.71 -19.74
C ARG A 137 10.56 26.76 -20.33
N ASP A 138 10.37 26.16 -21.51
CA ASP A 138 9.21 26.41 -22.36
C ASP A 138 8.07 25.41 -22.11
N ALA A 139 8.35 24.24 -21.53
CA ALA A 139 7.35 23.21 -21.27
C ALA A 139 7.21 22.86 -19.77
N VAL A 140 8.32 22.52 -19.11
CA VAL A 140 8.28 21.98 -17.74
C VAL A 140 7.86 23.02 -16.70
N LEU A 141 8.47 24.21 -16.71
CA LEU A 141 8.12 25.27 -15.76
C LEU A 141 6.63 25.68 -15.85
N PRO A 142 6.06 25.93 -17.04
CA PRO A 142 4.61 26.12 -17.17
C PRO A 142 3.77 24.97 -16.62
N ALA A 143 4.16 23.71 -16.87
CA ALA A 143 3.43 22.54 -16.38
C ALA A 143 3.48 22.42 -14.84
N LEU A 144 4.63 22.70 -14.22
CA LEU A 144 4.77 22.74 -12.77
C LEU A 144 3.92 23.86 -12.14
N ARG A 145 3.87 25.04 -12.76
CA ARG A 145 3.00 26.14 -12.31
C ARG A 145 1.52 25.75 -12.37
N ALA A 146 1.09 25.11 -13.46
CA ALA A 146 -0.28 24.62 -13.59
C ALA A 146 -0.62 23.54 -12.55
N LEU A 147 0.33 22.63 -12.29
CA LEU A 147 0.18 21.61 -11.25
C LEU A 147 -0.01 22.24 -9.86
N ARG A 148 0.77 23.28 -9.52
CA ARG A 148 0.66 24.01 -8.24
C ARG A 148 -0.60 24.85 -8.13
N ALA A 149 -1.04 25.44 -9.23
CA ALA A 149 -2.26 26.24 -9.28
C ALA A 149 -3.54 25.37 -9.27
N GLY A 150 -3.42 24.04 -9.32
CA GLY A 150 -4.57 23.15 -9.41
C GLY A 150 -5.29 23.22 -10.77
N THR A 151 -4.64 23.74 -11.80
CA THR A 151 -5.20 23.90 -13.16
C THR A 151 -4.71 22.85 -14.14
N ALA A 152 -3.89 21.90 -13.68
CA ALA A 152 -3.45 20.77 -14.49
C ALA A 152 -4.64 19.90 -14.94
N PRO A 153 -4.56 19.28 -16.14
CA PRO A 153 -5.61 18.40 -16.64
C PRO A 153 -5.91 17.24 -15.67
N ARG A 154 -7.21 16.91 -15.57
CA ARG A 154 -7.71 15.77 -14.81
C ARG A 154 -7.68 14.51 -15.67
N VAL A 155 -7.19 13.43 -15.09
CA VAL A 155 -7.26 12.09 -15.68
C VAL A 155 -8.64 11.53 -15.35
N ALA A 156 -9.43 11.22 -16.38
CA ALA A 156 -10.74 10.60 -16.19
C ALA A 156 -10.60 9.08 -16.12
N VAL A 157 -11.29 8.49 -15.15
CA VAL A 157 -11.30 7.04 -14.90
C VAL A 157 -12.74 6.57 -15.05
N VAL A 158 -12.99 5.81 -16.11
CA VAL A 158 -14.32 5.41 -16.53
C VAL A 158 -14.53 3.94 -16.18
N GLY A 159 -15.59 3.71 -15.39
CA GLY A 159 -16.13 2.40 -15.11
C GLY A 159 -16.74 1.75 -16.35
N ILE A 160 -16.39 0.49 -16.61
CA ILE A 160 -16.97 -0.34 -17.67
C ILE A 160 -17.55 -1.63 -17.09
N GLY A 161 -18.75 -1.99 -17.53
CA GLY A 161 -19.41 -3.25 -17.20
C GLY A 161 -18.68 -4.46 -17.78
N ALA A 162 -18.96 -5.66 -17.26
CA ALA A 162 -18.39 -6.91 -17.80
C ALA A 162 -18.88 -7.20 -19.24
N ASP A 163 -20.03 -6.65 -19.62
CA ASP A 163 -20.61 -6.63 -20.96
C ASP A 163 -20.02 -5.54 -21.88
N GLY A 164 -19.14 -4.68 -21.36
CA GLY A 164 -18.63 -3.52 -22.08
C GLY A 164 -19.51 -2.28 -22.00
N ASP A 165 -20.61 -2.30 -21.23
CA ASP A 165 -21.48 -1.13 -21.12
C ASP A 165 -20.80 0.02 -20.37
N LEU A 166 -21.12 1.22 -20.82
CA LEU A 166 -20.62 2.49 -20.30
C LEU A 166 -21.82 3.38 -20.01
N THR A 167 -21.75 4.13 -18.92
CA THR A 167 -22.68 5.24 -18.68
C THR A 167 -22.61 6.24 -19.85
N ALA A 168 -23.66 7.03 -20.06
CA ALA A 168 -23.67 8.03 -21.13
C ALA A 168 -22.46 8.98 -21.04
N ALA A 169 -22.19 9.51 -19.84
CA ALA A 169 -21.03 10.36 -19.58
C ALA A 169 -19.70 9.62 -19.80
N GLY A 170 -19.60 8.36 -19.38
CA GLY A 170 -18.41 7.53 -19.62
C GLY A 170 -18.14 7.30 -21.10
N ARG A 171 -19.19 7.01 -21.88
CA ARG A 171 -19.11 6.82 -23.34
C ARG A 171 -18.63 8.09 -24.04
N ASP A 172 -19.22 9.24 -23.71
CA ASP A 172 -18.81 10.53 -24.29
C ASP A 172 -17.35 10.85 -23.96
N ARG A 173 -16.93 10.60 -22.72
CA ARG A 173 -15.55 10.82 -22.29
C ARG A 173 -14.56 9.92 -23.02
N VAL A 174 -14.89 8.64 -23.18
CA VAL A 174 -14.07 7.67 -23.94
C VAL A 174 -14.00 8.05 -25.43
N LEU A 175 -15.11 8.42 -26.06
CA LEU A 175 -15.12 8.77 -27.50
C LEU A 175 -14.38 10.07 -27.81
N ALA A 176 -14.34 11.01 -26.88
CA ALA A 176 -13.63 12.29 -27.03
C ALA A 176 -12.12 12.17 -26.74
N ALA A 177 -11.67 11.09 -26.11
CA ALA A 177 -10.29 10.96 -25.66
C ALA A 177 -9.34 10.60 -26.81
N PRO A 178 -8.17 11.26 -26.91
CA PRO A 178 -7.15 10.88 -27.89
C PRO A 178 -6.49 9.54 -27.55
N SER A 179 -6.41 9.21 -26.26
CA SER A 179 -5.83 7.97 -25.76
C SER A 179 -6.74 7.32 -24.72
N VAL A 180 -6.87 5.99 -24.77
CA VAL A 180 -7.57 5.18 -23.77
C VAL A 180 -6.62 4.14 -23.22
N LEU A 181 -6.43 4.16 -21.90
CA LEU A 181 -5.58 3.23 -21.18
C LEU A 181 -6.46 2.23 -20.43
N GLY A 182 -6.10 0.95 -20.40
CA GLY A 182 -6.95 -0.06 -19.79
C GLY A 182 -6.26 -1.41 -19.72
N ALA A 183 -6.74 -2.33 -18.88
CA ALA A 183 -6.36 -3.73 -19.03
C ALA A 183 -6.78 -4.21 -20.42
N GLN A 184 -6.01 -5.09 -21.04
CA GLN A 184 -6.31 -5.67 -22.35
C GLN A 184 -7.78 -6.14 -22.47
N ARG A 185 -8.33 -6.75 -21.42
CA ARG A 185 -9.74 -7.17 -21.39
C ARG A 185 -10.74 -6.01 -21.54
N HIS A 186 -10.48 -4.86 -20.91
CA HIS A 186 -11.38 -3.69 -21.00
C HIS A 186 -11.31 -3.07 -22.38
N LEU A 187 -10.10 -2.95 -22.93
CA LEU A 187 -9.90 -2.37 -24.26
C LEU A 187 -10.55 -3.22 -25.36
N ALA A 188 -10.54 -4.55 -25.19
CA ALA A 188 -11.19 -5.49 -26.11
C ALA A 188 -12.73 -5.42 -26.10
N LEU A 189 -13.34 -4.91 -25.02
CA LEU A 189 -14.79 -4.69 -24.93
C LEU A 189 -15.25 -3.44 -25.67
N LEU A 190 -14.34 -2.50 -25.96
CA LEU A 190 -14.69 -1.31 -26.71
C LEU A 190 -14.82 -1.64 -28.21
N PRO A 191 -15.85 -1.13 -28.91
CA PRO A 191 -15.95 -1.29 -30.35
C PRO A 191 -14.75 -0.64 -31.07
N PRO A 192 -14.44 -1.05 -32.31
CA PRO A 192 -13.39 -0.41 -33.09
C PRO A 192 -13.58 1.12 -33.13
N PRO A 193 -12.49 1.89 -32.97
CA PRO A 193 -12.55 3.35 -33.05
C PRO A 193 -13.10 3.78 -34.42
N THR A 194 -14.17 4.58 -34.41
CA THR A 194 -14.79 5.12 -35.63
C THR A 194 -15.18 6.58 -35.40
N GLY A 195 -15.33 7.35 -36.50
CA GLY A 195 -15.72 8.76 -36.43
C GLY A 195 -14.74 9.59 -35.60
N ARG A 196 -15.23 10.25 -34.55
CA ARG A 196 -14.40 11.09 -33.66
C ARG A 196 -13.24 10.35 -32.99
N ALA A 197 -13.34 9.03 -32.88
CA ALA A 197 -12.32 8.20 -32.26
C ALA A 197 -11.37 7.55 -33.29
N GLU A 198 -11.47 7.82 -34.59
CA GLU A 198 -10.70 7.12 -35.65
C GLU A 198 -9.18 7.09 -35.41
N HIS A 199 -8.61 8.14 -34.80
CA HIS A 199 -7.19 8.23 -34.45
C HIS A 199 -6.90 7.94 -32.97
N GLN A 200 -7.85 7.38 -32.24
CA GLN A 200 -7.70 7.08 -30.82
C GLN A 200 -6.64 5.98 -30.59
N VAL A 201 -5.65 6.27 -29.76
CA VAL A 201 -4.68 5.30 -29.29
C VAL A 201 -5.28 4.49 -28.14
N ARG A 202 -5.15 3.17 -28.18
CA ARG A 202 -5.59 2.28 -27.08
C ARG A 202 -4.41 1.45 -26.61
N GLU A 203 -4.04 1.59 -25.34
CA GLU A 203 -2.81 0.99 -24.81
C GLU A 203 -3.04 0.30 -23.47
N SER A 204 -2.52 -0.92 -23.34
CA SER A 204 -2.60 -1.68 -22.11
C SER A 204 -1.38 -1.43 -21.23
N TRP A 205 -1.61 -1.32 -19.92
CA TRP A 205 -0.52 -1.36 -18.96
C TRP A 205 0.16 -2.73 -18.94
N GLY A 206 1.47 -2.71 -18.69
CA GLY A 206 2.33 -3.86 -18.53
C GLY A 206 2.57 -4.22 -17.05
N ARG A 207 3.68 -4.92 -16.81
CA ARG A 207 4.17 -5.28 -15.47
C ARG A 207 5.58 -4.71 -15.27
N PRO A 208 5.91 -4.17 -14.07
CA PRO A 208 5.05 -3.95 -12.91
C PRO A 208 3.95 -2.92 -13.17
N PHE A 209 2.73 -3.18 -12.67
CA PHE A 209 1.53 -2.40 -13.00
C PHE A 209 1.66 -0.90 -12.71
N ARG A 210 2.12 -0.54 -11.50
CA ARG A 210 2.19 0.86 -11.08
C ARG A 210 3.21 1.66 -11.89
N GLU A 211 4.36 1.08 -12.18
CA GLU A 211 5.43 1.73 -12.94
C GLU A 211 5.01 1.94 -14.39
N SER A 212 4.47 0.88 -15.02
CA SER A 212 3.92 0.99 -16.38
C SER A 212 2.79 2.02 -16.46
N LEU A 213 1.93 2.11 -15.45
CA LEU A 213 0.87 3.11 -15.40
C LEU A 213 1.44 4.54 -15.31
N VAL A 214 2.50 4.76 -14.52
CA VAL A 214 3.17 6.06 -14.42
C VAL A 214 3.78 6.47 -15.77
N ASP A 215 4.45 5.55 -16.46
CA ASP A 215 5.02 5.80 -17.80
C ASP A 215 3.93 6.13 -18.83
N LEU A 216 2.82 5.37 -18.83
CA LEU A 216 1.70 5.58 -19.74
C LEU A 216 1.01 6.92 -19.51
N LEU A 217 0.78 7.31 -18.25
CA LEU A 217 0.16 8.59 -17.92
C LEU A 217 1.05 9.78 -18.27
N ALA A 218 2.37 9.63 -18.15
CA ALA A 218 3.30 10.67 -18.57
C ALA A 218 3.27 10.84 -20.10
N SER A 219 3.16 9.73 -20.83
CA SER A 219 3.14 9.70 -22.31
C SER A 219 1.79 10.10 -22.89
N HIS A 220 0.69 9.89 -22.14
CA HIS A 220 -0.68 10.20 -22.52
C HIS A 220 -1.38 11.04 -21.43
N PRO A 221 -0.99 12.33 -21.26
CA PRO A 221 -1.50 13.16 -20.17
C PRO A 221 -3.02 13.41 -20.22
N ASP A 222 -3.61 13.32 -21.41
CA ASP A 222 -5.05 13.51 -21.64
C ASP A 222 -5.84 12.18 -21.78
N ALA A 223 -5.22 11.07 -21.36
CA ALA A 223 -5.84 9.76 -21.46
C ALA A 223 -7.10 9.61 -20.59
N VAL A 224 -8.01 8.76 -21.08
CA VAL A 224 -9.06 8.15 -20.27
C VAL A 224 -8.61 6.77 -19.82
N VAL A 225 -8.75 6.46 -18.54
CA VAL A 225 -8.41 5.15 -17.99
C VAL A 225 -9.67 4.33 -17.78
N LEU A 226 -9.74 3.12 -18.34
CA LEU A 226 -10.84 2.18 -18.09
C LEU A 226 -10.60 1.36 -16.83
N ALA A 227 -11.64 1.25 -16.01
CA ALA A 227 -11.67 0.42 -14.81
C ALA A 227 -12.93 -0.45 -14.79
N SER A 228 -12.86 -1.61 -14.13
CA SER A 228 -14.01 -2.52 -14.01
C SER A 228 -15.05 -1.93 -13.06
N GLY A 229 -16.31 -1.80 -13.50
CA GLY A 229 -17.42 -1.36 -12.64
C GLY A 229 -17.15 -0.02 -11.97
N ASP A 230 -17.10 0.01 -10.64
CA ASP A 230 -16.68 1.19 -9.89
C ASP A 230 -15.13 1.25 -9.80
N PRO A 231 -14.47 2.29 -10.34
CA PRO A 231 -13.02 2.42 -10.30
C PRO A 231 -12.39 2.40 -8.90
N LEU A 232 -13.16 2.68 -7.85
CA LEU A 232 -12.70 2.72 -6.45
C LEU A 232 -12.95 1.41 -5.68
N VAL A 233 -13.62 0.41 -6.29
CA VAL A 233 -13.84 -0.90 -5.67
C VAL A 233 -12.74 -1.86 -6.12
N SER A 234 -11.63 -1.88 -5.38
CA SER A 234 -10.43 -2.69 -5.72
C SER A 234 -9.92 -2.44 -7.15
N GLY A 235 -10.18 -1.25 -7.70
CA GLY A 235 -9.85 -0.86 -9.07
C GLY A 235 -8.65 0.11 -9.15
N VAL A 236 -8.30 0.46 -10.39
CA VAL A 236 -7.19 1.38 -10.69
C VAL A 236 -7.44 2.81 -10.22
N GLY A 237 -8.70 3.21 -9.98
CA GLY A 237 -9.04 4.56 -9.53
C GLY A 237 -8.34 4.95 -8.23
N ALA A 238 -8.29 4.05 -7.23
CA ALA A 238 -7.58 4.30 -5.99
C ALA A 238 -6.07 4.47 -6.20
N THR A 239 -5.48 3.70 -7.14
CA THR A 239 -4.06 3.84 -7.51
C THR A 239 -3.80 5.20 -8.17
N LEU A 240 -4.72 5.67 -9.01
CA LEU A 240 -4.60 6.98 -9.67
C LEU A 240 -4.76 8.13 -8.68
N VAL A 241 -5.69 8.04 -7.73
CA VAL A 241 -5.86 9.04 -6.67
C VAL A 241 -4.60 9.12 -5.81
N ASP A 242 -4.02 7.99 -5.46
CA ASP A 242 -2.75 7.93 -4.71
C ASP A 242 -1.56 8.50 -5.50
N LEU A 243 -1.51 8.28 -6.83
CA LEU A 243 -0.46 8.81 -7.69
C LEU A 243 -0.60 10.31 -8.01
N LEU A 244 -1.82 10.77 -8.28
CA LEU A 244 -2.08 12.08 -8.88
C LEU A 244 -2.72 13.08 -7.92
N GLY A 245 -3.30 12.61 -6.81
CA GLY A 245 -4.18 13.37 -5.93
C GLY A 245 -5.64 13.33 -6.38
N ALA A 246 -6.56 13.42 -5.42
CA ALA A 246 -8.01 13.32 -5.68
C ALA A 246 -8.53 14.40 -6.65
N ASP A 247 -8.01 15.63 -6.56
CA ASP A 247 -8.43 16.74 -7.42
C ASP A 247 -8.09 16.51 -8.90
N ARG A 248 -7.03 15.73 -9.16
CA ARG A 248 -6.56 15.39 -10.52
C ARG A 248 -7.20 14.15 -11.12
N VAL A 249 -8.08 13.47 -10.38
CA VAL A 249 -8.77 12.28 -10.86
C VAL A 249 -10.26 12.57 -10.94
N GLU A 250 -10.83 12.36 -12.12
CA GLU A 250 -12.27 12.38 -12.32
C GLU A 250 -12.77 10.93 -12.38
N VAL A 251 -13.60 10.52 -11.42
CA VAL A 251 -14.15 9.15 -11.37
C VAL A 251 -15.55 9.15 -11.96
N LEU A 252 -15.74 8.37 -13.03
CA LEU A 252 -17.03 8.14 -13.70
C LEU A 252 -17.42 6.68 -13.46
N PRO A 253 -18.12 6.35 -12.36
CA PRO A 253 -18.34 4.96 -11.97
C PRO A 253 -19.40 4.27 -12.85
N ALA A 254 -19.26 2.95 -12.98
CA ALA A 254 -20.33 2.04 -13.37
C ALA A 254 -20.72 1.18 -12.16
N VAL A 255 -21.77 0.35 -12.29
CA VAL A 255 -22.21 -0.54 -11.21
C VAL A 255 -21.08 -1.52 -10.87
N SER A 256 -20.69 -1.59 -9.60
CA SER A 256 -19.62 -2.48 -9.15
C SER A 256 -20.07 -3.94 -9.07
N SER A 257 -19.11 -4.87 -9.19
CA SER A 257 -19.38 -6.29 -8.98
C SER A 257 -19.89 -6.59 -7.56
N VAL A 258 -19.49 -5.81 -6.55
CA VAL A 258 -20.02 -5.89 -5.18
C VAL A 258 -21.51 -5.53 -5.12
N ALA A 259 -21.93 -4.47 -5.80
CA ALA A 259 -23.33 -4.08 -5.86
C ALA A 259 -24.17 -5.15 -6.57
N LEU A 260 -23.68 -5.68 -7.70
CA LEU A 260 -24.32 -6.77 -8.44
C LEU A 260 -24.40 -8.06 -7.61
N ALA A 261 -23.33 -8.40 -6.88
CA ALA A 261 -23.30 -9.58 -6.00
C ALA A 261 -24.33 -9.47 -4.88
N ARG A 262 -24.39 -8.32 -4.22
CA ARG A 262 -25.39 -8.05 -3.18
C ARG A 262 -26.81 -8.13 -3.72
N ALA A 263 -27.07 -7.59 -4.91
CA ALA A 263 -28.37 -7.70 -5.56
C ALA A 263 -28.72 -9.18 -5.86
N ALA A 264 -27.76 -9.95 -6.39
CA ALA A 264 -27.94 -11.38 -6.67
C ALA A 264 -28.14 -12.24 -5.41
N MET A 265 -27.59 -11.81 -4.26
CA MET A 265 -27.72 -12.49 -2.98
C MET A 265 -28.87 -11.97 -2.09
N GLY A 266 -29.43 -10.80 -2.40
CA GLY A 266 -30.36 -10.10 -1.52
C GLY A 266 -29.72 -9.62 -0.21
N TRP A 267 -28.45 -9.21 -0.23
CA TRP A 267 -27.71 -8.77 0.96
C TRP A 267 -27.66 -7.23 1.06
N GLY A 268 -28.05 -6.68 2.21
CA GLY A 268 -27.86 -5.26 2.52
C GLY A 268 -26.38 -4.93 2.78
N GLU A 269 -25.96 -3.70 2.51
CA GLU A 269 -24.57 -3.24 2.68
C GLU A 269 -24.08 -3.44 4.11
N GLU A 270 -24.86 -2.95 5.05
CA GLU A 270 -24.64 -2.99 6.49
C GLU A 270 -24.59 -4.41 7.06
N SER A 271 -25.07 -5.40 6.29
CA SER A 271 -25.17 -6.80 6.71
C SER A 271 -24.00 -7.67 6.24
N CYS A 272 -23.09 -7.14 5.41
CA CYS A 272 -21.96 -7.89 4.87
C CYS A 272 -20.64 -7.12 4.95
N ALA A 273 -19.53 -7.84 5.07
CA ALA A 273 -18.20 -7.29 4.85
C ALA A 273 -17.77 -7.49 3.40
N VAL A 274 -16.94 -6.59 2.87
CA VAL A 274 -16.28 -6.75 1.58
C VAL A 274 -14.79 -6.90 1.81
N VAL A 275 -14.21 -7.98 1.29
CA VAL A 275 -12.77 -8.26 1.39
C VAL A 275 -12.22 -8.40 -0.01
N THR A 276 -11.25 -7.56 -0.35
CA THR A 276 -10.46 -7.77 -1.57
C THR A 276 -9.29 -8.70 -1.31
N VAL A 277 -9.16 -9.72 -2.17
CA VAL A 277 -7.93 -10.53 -2.26
C VAL A 277 -7.21 -10.26 -3.58
N VAL A 278 -7.62 -9.23 -4.33
CA VAL A 278 -6.97 -8.81 -5.59
C VAL A 278 -5.56 -8.30 -5.29
N GLY A 279 -4.54 -9.07 -5.72
CA GLY A 279 -3.15 -8.76 -5.41
C GLY A 279 -2.85 -8.75 -3.90
N ARG A 280 -3.64 -9.50 -3.11
CA ARG A 280 -3.48 -9.66 -1.66
C ARG A 280 -3.65 -11.13 -1.28
N ARG A 281 -3.19 -11.48 -0.08
CA ARG A 281 -3.28 -12.83 0.45
C ARG A 281 -4.71 -13.19 0.86
N VAL A 282 -5.17 -14.40 0.49
CA VAL A 282 -6.55 -14.87 0.71
C VAL A 282 -6.89 -15.00 2.20
N GLU A 283 -5.88 -15.18 3.04
CA GLU A 283 -6.02 -15.32 4.48
C GLU A 283 -6.67 -14.11 5.14
N ARG A 284 -6.61 -12.91 4.52
CA ARG A 284 -7.32 -11.70 4.98
C ARG A 284 -8.82 -11.93 5.20
N VAL A 285 -9.43 -12.87 4.47
CA VAL A 285 -10.85 -13.21 4.63
C VAL A 285 -11.15 -13.73 6.04
N LEU A 286 -10.21 -14.45 6.68
CA LEU A 286 -10.40 -15.05 8.00
C LEU A 286 -10.65 -14.04 9.12
N ARG A 287 -10.28 -12.76 8.94
CA ARG A 287 -10.60 -11.70 9.91
C ARG A 287 -12.11 -11.41 9.95
N GLU A 288 -12.82 -11.59 8.85
CA GLU A 288 -14.26 -11.30 8.73
C GLU A 288 -15.15 -12.51 8.96
N VAL A 289 -14.55 -13.70 9.12
CA VAL A 289 -15.26 -14.97 9.29
C VAL A 289 -15.66 -15.16 10.76
N ALA A 290 -16.96 -15.08 11.03
CA ALA A 290 -17.55 -15.44 12.30
C ALA A 290 -18.99 -15.96 12.10
N PRO A 291 -19.56 -16.69 13.08
CA PRO A 291 -20.91 -17.23 12.96
C PRO A 291 -21.95 -16.18 12.56
N GLY A 292 -22.73 -16.45 11.52
CA GLY A 292 -23.77 -15.56 10.99
C GLY A 292 -23.24 -14.40 10.14
N ARG A 293 -21.94 -14.30 9.87
CA ARG A 293 -21.39 -13.27 8.98
C ARG A 293 -21.59 -13.61 7.53
N ARG A 294 -21.73 -12.54 6.74
CA ARG A 294 -21.75 -12.54 5.28
C ARG A 294 -20.54 -11.76 4.77
N VAL A 295 -19.81 -12.34 3.84
CA VAL A 295 -18.59 -11.74 3.30
C VAL A 295 -18.62 -11.83 1.77
N VAL A 296 -18.42 -10.71 1.08
CA VAL A 296 -18.18 -10.67 -0.36
C VAL A 296 -16.68 -10.60 -0.59
N VAL A 297 -16.12 -11.63 -1.21
CA VAL A 297 -14.68 -11.76 -1.48
C VAL A 297 -14.41 -11.46 -2.96
N LEU A 298 -13.65 -10.40 -3.24
CA LEU A 298 -13.24 -10.05 -4.61
C LEU A 298 -12.03 -10.89 -5.01
N SER A 299 -12.21 -11.75 -6.02
CA SER A 299 -11.20 -12.72 -6.46
C SER A 299 -10.06 -12.10 -7.27
N SER A 300 -8.86 -12.64 -7.11
CA SER A 300 -7.73 -12.30 -8.00
C SER A 300 -7.89 -12.91 -9.39
N ASP A 301 -8.43 -14.13 -9.46
CA ASP A 301 -8.52 -14.94 -10.67
C ASP A 301 -9.45 -16.17 -10.47
N ALA A 302 -9.44 -17.08 -11.45
CA ALA A 302 -10.20 -18.34 -11.46
C ALA A 302 -9.84 -19.31 -10.31
N THR A 303 -8.64 -19.20 -9.73
CA THR A 303 -8.16 -20.12 -8.68
C THR A 303 -8.63 -19.71 -7.29
N THR A 304 -8.97 -18.43 -7.11
CA THR A 304 -9.32 -17.87 -5.80
C THR A 304 -10.43 -18.64 -5.08
N PRO A 305 -11.55 -19.04 -5.73
CA PRO A 305 -12.61 -19.78 -5.05
C PRO A 305 -12.14 -21.11 -4.44
N ALA A 306 -11.30 -21.87 -5.15
CA ALA A 306 -10.77 -23.14 -4.66
C ALA A 306 -9.83 -22.94 -3.47
N VAL A 307 -8.93 -21.95 -3.57
CA VAL A 307 -8.00 -21.59 -2.48
C VAL A 307 -8.77 -21.14 -1.23
N LEU A 308 -9.81 -20.32 -1.41
CA LEU A 308 -10.66 -19.86 -0.32
C LEU A 308 -11.43 -21.01 0.34
N ALA A 309 -12.01 -21.93 -0.46
CA ALA A 309 -12.71 -23.10 0.07
C ALA A 309 -11.77 -23.98 0.92
N ALA A 310 -10.57 -24.27 0.40
CA ALA A 310 -9.56 -25.04 1.13
C ALA A 310 -9.12 -24.35 2.43
N LEU A 311 -8.93 -23.03 2.40
CA LEU A 311 -8.61 -22.23 3.58
C LEU A 311 -9.71 -22.30 4.66
N LEU A 312 -10.98 -22.18 4.26
CA LEU A 312 -12.12 -22.29 5.17
C LEU A 312 -12.21 -23.70 5.76
N VAL A 313 -12.00 -24.76 4.97
CA VAL A 313 -11.94 -26.13 5.50
C VAL A 313 -10.81 -26.30 6.52
N ALA A 314 -9.59 -25.85 6.18
CA ALA A 314 -8.42 -25.94 7.05
C ALA A 314 -8.58 -25.20 8.39
N THR A 315 -9.44 -24.18 8.43
CA THR A 315 -9.73 -23.38 9.62
C THR A 315 -11.03 -23.78 10.34
N GLY A 316 -11.60 -24.93 9.99
CA GLY A 316 -12.79 -25.49 10.64
C GLY A 316 -14.12 -24.89 10.19
N GLN A 317 -14.12 -24.14 9.08
CA GLN A 317 -15.26 -23.45 8.48
C GLN A 317 -15.79 -24.17 7.23
N GLY A 318 -15.61 -25.49 7.14
CA GLY A 318 -16.04 -26.29 5.98
C GLY A 318 -17.55 -26.24 5.70
N ALA A 319 -18.36 -25.93 6.71
CA ALA A 319 -19.81 -25.76 6.57
C ALA A 319 -20.22 -24.38 6.02
N ALA A 320 -19.29 -23.44 5.84
CA ALA A 320 -19.59 -22.14 5.24
C ALA A 320 -20.20 -22.33 3.85
N ALA A 321 -21.33 -21.67 3.59
CA ALA A 321 -21.94 -21.64 2.28
C ALA A 321 -21.12 -20.72 1.38
N LEU A 322 -20.79 -21.20 0.18
CA LEU A 322 -20.06 -20.47 -0.85
C LEU A 322 -20.96 -20.32 -2.07
N THR A 323 -21.15 -19.08 -2.50
CA THR A 323 -21.72 -18.76 -3.81
C THR A 323 -20.64 -18.10 -4.66
N VAL A 324 -20.20 -18.78 -5.71
CA VAL A 324 -19.33 -18.19 -6.73
C VAL A 324 -20.23 -17.49 -7.76
N LEU A 325 -19.98 -16.20 -7.99
CA LEU A 325 -20.65 -15.41 -9.01
C LEU A 325 -19.62 -14.96 -10.03
N ALA A 326 -19.83 -15.31 -11.30
CA ALA A 326 -18.93 -14.96 -12.39
C ALA A 326 -19.63 -14.06 -13.41
N ASP A 327 -18.82 -13.23 -14.08
CA ASP A 327 -19.24 -12.37 -15.19
C ASP A 327 -20.50 -11.55 -14.89
N LEU A 328 -20.64 -11.08 -13.65
CA LEU A 328 -21.83 -10.33 -13.22
C LEU A 328 -22.08 -9.12 -14.11
N GLY A 329 -23.32 -9.00 -14.62
CA GLY A 329 -23.73 -7.98 -15.56
C GLY A 329 -23.49 -8.32 -17.04
N ALA A 330 -22.77 -9.40 -17.36
CA ALA A 330 -22.58 -9.86 -18.73
C ALA A 330 -23.59 -10.94 -19.15
N PRO A 331 -23.79 -11.18 -20.47
CA PRO A 331 -24.58 -12.31 -20.96
C PRO A 331 -24.05 -13.68 -20.50
N THR A 332 -22.76 -13.78 -20.15
CA THR A 332 -22.11 -14.99 -19.64
C THR A 332 -22.21 -15.16 -18.13
N GLN A 333 -22.98 -14.29 -17.44
CA GLN A 333 -23.15 -14.36 -15.99
C GLN A 333 -23.53 -15.75 -15.51
N ALA A 334 -22.80 -16.26 -14.51
CA ALA A 334 -23.00 -17.59 -13.96
C ALA A 334 -22.95 -17.62 -12.44
N ARG A 335 -23.59 -18.63 -11.85
CA ARG A 335 -23.71 -18.82 -10.41
C ARG A 335 -23.51 -20.29 -10.04
N TRP A 336 -22.71 -20.52 -9.00
CA TRP A 336 -22.58 -21.83 -8.39
C TRP A 336 -22.70 -21.73 -6.87
N ASP A 337 -23.56 -22.57 -6.30
CA ASP A 337 -23.73 -22.70 -4.86
C ASP A 337 -23.15 -24.03 -4.36
N THR A 338 -22.39 -23.97 -3.27
CA THR A 338 -21.80 -25.12 -2.59
C THR A 338 -21.48 -24.78 -1.13
N THR A 339 -20.83 -25.68 -0.40
CA THR A 339 -20.15 -25.37 0.85
C THR A 339 -18.64 -25.39 0.64
N ALA A 340 -17.88 -24.80 1.56
CA ALA A 340 -16.41 -24.88 1.50
C ALA A 340 -15.91 -26.33 1.45
N ALA A 341 -16.50 -27.24 2.24
CA ALA A 341 -16.17 -28.67 2.21
C ALA A 341 -16.66 -29.37 0.92
N GLY A 342 -17.79 -28.93 0.37
CA GLY A 342 -18.34 -29.49 -0.87
C GLY A 342 -17.65 -29.00 -2.15
N PHE A 343 -16.81 -27.95 -2.07
CA PHE A 343 -16.19 -27.32 -3.23
C PHE A 343 -15.33 -28.31 -4.04
N ALA A 344 -14.46 -29.06 -3.37
CA ALA A 344 -13.54 -29.99 -4.05
C ALA A 344 -14.23 -31.21 -4.66
N ALA A 345 -15.49 -31.49 -4.31
CA ALA A 345 -16.26 -32.61 -4.83
C ALA A 345 -17.11 -32.24 -6.07
N ARG A 346 -16.95 -31.03 -6.61
CA ARG A 346 -17.74 -30.48 -7.71
C ARG A 346 -16.89 -30.33 -8.97
N ASP A 347 -17.14 -31.20 -9.96
CA ASP A 347 -16.41 -31.19 -11.23
C ASP A 347 -16.65 -29.91 -12.05
N ASP A 348 -17.80 -29.25 -11.86
CA ASP A 348 -18.16 -27.98 -12.52
C ASP A 348 -17.50 -26.73 -11.91
N LEU A 349 -16.69 -26.89 -10.86
CA LEU A 349 -15.94 -25.81 -10.19
C LEU A 349 -14.43 -25.85 -10.48
N VAL A 350 -13.98 -26.65 -11.44
CA VAL A 350 -12.56 -26.81 -11.81
C VAL A 350 -12.09 -25.68 -12.73
N ASP A 351 -12.92 -25.28 -13.71
CA ASP A 351 -12.59 -24.29 -14.76
C ASP A 351 -13.46 -23.03 -14.65
N LEU A 352 -13.37 -22.33 -13.53
CA LEU A 352 -14.16 -21.12 -13.29
C LEU A 352 -13.68 -19.92 -14.14
N PRO A 353 -14.59 -19.01 -14.55
CA PRO A 353 -14.19 -17.77 -15.21
C PRO A 353 -13.25 -16.94 -14.33
N ALA A 354 -12.23 -16.32 -14.94
CA ALA A 354 -11.27 -15.49 -14.21
C ALA A 354 -11.92 -14.25 -13.56
N LEU A 355 -13.00 -13.73 -14.15
CA LEU A 355 -13.80 -12.65 -13.59
C LEU A 355 -14.89 -13.24 -12.70
N ASN A 356 -14.55 -13.50 -11.45
CA ASN A 356 -15.47 -14.02 -10.43
C ASN A 356 -15.33 -13.29 -9.10
N LEU A 357 -16.28 -13.54 -8.20
CA LEU A 357 -16.20 -13.24 -6.77
C LEU A 357 -16.89 -14.35 -5.99
N VAL A 358 -16.60 -14.41 -4.68
CA VAL A 358 -17.18 -15.43 -3.80
C VAL A 358 -17.93 -14.77 -2.67
N CYS A 359 -19.22 -15.06 -2.57
CA CYS A 359 -20.04 -14.73 -1.42
C CYS A 359 -19.97 -15.87 -0.40
N VAL A 360 -19.57 -15.56 0.83
CA VAL A 360 -19.43 -16.51 1.95
C VAL A 360 -20.50 -16.20 2.98
N GLU A 361 -21.30 -17.19 3.35
CA GLU A 361 -22.20 -17.12 4.51
C GLU A 361 -21.78 -18.17 5.54
N VAL A 362 -21.39 -17.71 6.73
CA VAL A 362 -20.94 -18.58 7.82
C VAL A 362 -22.17 -18.99 8.65
N PRO A 363 -22.49 -20.29 8.78
CA PRO A 363 -23.63 -20.74 9.57
C PRO A 363 -23.55 -20.23 11.01
N ARG A 364 -24.68 -19.82 11.59
CA ARG A 364 -24.75 -19.48 13.03
C ARG A 364 -24.44 -20.67 13.94
N SER A 365 -24.70 -21.88 13.44
CA SER A 365 -24.38 -23.15 14.09
C SER A 365 -22.93 -23.58 13.95
N ALA A 366 -22.12 -22.87 13.15
CA ALA A 366 -20.69 -23.16 13.04
C ALA A 366 -20.09 -23.08 14.45
N ALA A 367 -19.44 -24.18 14.87
CA ALA A 367 -18.84 -24.25 16.19
C ALA A 367 -17.96 -23.01 16.41
N ALA A 368 -18.35 -22.20 17.40
CA ALA A 368 -17.67 -20.97 17.71
C ALA A 368 -16.31 -21.30 18.36
N HIS A 369 -15.34 -21.73 17.55
CA HIS A 369 -13.94 -21.37 17.81
C HIS A 369 -13.69 -19.88 17.47
N GLY A 370 -14.76 -19.12 17.20
CA GLY A 370 -15.06 -17.87 17.88
C GLY A 370 -13.90 -16.90 18.00
N ILE A 371 -13.20 -16.66 16.90
CA ILE A 371 -12.14 -15.66 16.85
C ILE A 371 -12.86 -14.30 16.80
N GLY A 372 -13.29 -13.80 17.97
CA GLY A 372 -13.97 -12.52 18.09
C GLY A 372 -13.12 -11.35 17.58
N TRP A 373 -13.74 -10.17 17.50
CA TRP A 373 -13.04 -8.92 17.18
C TRP A 373 -12.47 -8.22 18.41
N VAL A 374 -12.89 -8.63 19.60
CA VAL A 374 -12.33 -8.15 20.86
C VAL A 374 -11.01 -8.88 21.12
N ALA A 375 -10.02 -8.13 21.59
CA ALA A 375 -8.75 -8.67 22.05
C ALA A 375 -8.92 -9.72 23.15
N GLY A 376 -7.93 -10.60 23.31
CA GLY A 376 -7.98 -11.68 24.29
C GLY A 376 -8.54 -12.97 23.70
N LEU A 377 -8.11 -13.33 22.50
CA LEU A 377 -8.24 -14.68 21.98
C LEU A 377 -7.60 -15.71 22.92
N PRO A 378 -8.13 -16.93 23.02
CA PRO A 378 -7.48 -18.02 23.75
C PRO A 378 -6.02 -18.23 23.32
N ASP A 379 -5.16 -18.67 24.25
CA ASP A 379 -3.74 -18.86 23.94
C ASP A 379 -3.49 -19.95 22.89
N ASP A 380 -4.33 -20.99 22.85
CA ASP A 380 -4.27 -22.10 21.88
C ASP A 380 -4.75 -21.71 20.45
N ALA A 381 -5.28 -20.50 20.29
CA ALA A 381 -5.48 -19.90 18.97
C ALA A 381 -4.13 -19.61 18.27
N PHE A 382 -3.05 -19.48 19.05
CA PHE A 382 -1.70 -19.22 18.58
C PHE A 382 -0.85 -20.49 18.68
N GLU A 383 -0.07 -20.76 17.64
CA GLU A 383 1.10 -21.60 17.79
C GLU A 383 2.08 -20.87 18.73
N HIS A 384 2.62 -21.57 19.75
CA HIS A 384 3.62 -21.01 20.68
C HIS A 384 4.47 -22.10 21.35
N ASP A 385 5.68 -21.75 21.79
CA ASP A 385 6.59 -22.59 22.60
C ASP A 385 6.45 -22.34 24.12
N GLY A 386 5.35 -21.69 24.53
CA GLY A 386 5.13 -21.21 25.89
C GLY A 386 5.47 -19.73 26.06
N GLN A 387 6.20 -19.13 25.11
CA GLN A 387 6.46 -17.69 25.07
C GLN A 387 5.39 -16.98 24.24
N LEU A 388 4.33 -16.54 24.91
CA LEU A 388 3.40 -15.53 24.41
C LEU A 388 2.88 -14.68 25.57
N THR A 389 2.43 -13.46 25.27
CA THR A 389 1.63 -12.67 26.19
C THR A 389 0.27 -13.36 26.40
N LYS A 390 0.06 -13.88 27.62
CA LYS A 390 -1.14 -14.62 28.02
C LYS A 390 -2.41 -13.81 27.85
N ARG A 391 -3.52 -14.48 27.53
CA ARG A 391 -4.84 -13.89 27.21
C ARG A 391 -5.19 -12.64 28.00
N ASP A 392 -5.29 -12.72 29.32
CA ASP A 392 -5.76 -11.61 30.16
C ASP A 392 -4.78 -10.43 30.18
N LEU A 393 -3.48 -10.72 30.20
CA LEU A 393 -2.42 -9.71 30.12
C LEU A 393 -2.38 -9.04 28.75
N ARG A 394 -2.58 -9.82 27.68
CA ARG A 394 -2.64 -9.33 26.30
C ARG A 394 -3.85 -8.44 26.08
N ALA A 395 -5.02 -8.82 26.61
CA ALA A 395 -6.20 -7.95 26.61
C ALA A 395 -5.94 -6.63 27.36
N ALA A 396 -5.30 -6.69 28.53
CA ALA A 396 -4.93 -5.50 29.31
C ALA A 396 -3.90 -4.59 28.60
N ALA A 397 -2.98 -5.17 27.83
CA ALA A 397 -2.01 -4.44 27.02
C ALA A 397 -2.70 -3.75 25.84
N LEU A 398 -3.52 -4.48 25.08
CA LEU A 398 -4.23 -3.95 23.92
C LEU A 398 -5.23 -2.84 24.30
N ALA A 399 -5.86 -2.92 25.46
CA ALA A 399 -6.71 -1.86 25.99
C ALA A 399 -5.96 -0.53 26.15
N ARG A 400 -4.66 -0.57 26.44
CA ARG A 400 -3.80 0.63 26.60
C ARG A 400 -3.07 1.03 25.33
N LEU A 401 -2.73 0.07 24.47
CA LEU A 401 -2.22 0.33 23.13
C LEU A 401 -3.29 1.01 22.26
N ALA A 402 -4.57 0.70 22.49
CA ALA A 402 -5.74 1.34 21.89
C ALA A 402 -5.64 1.52 20.36
N PRO A 403 -5.70 0.42 19.58
CA PRO A 403 -5.52 0.50 18.13
C PRO A 403 -6.52 1.43 17.45
N CYS A 404 -6.04 2.34 16.60
CA CYS A 404 -6.87 3.16 15.71
C CYS A 404 -6.58 2.88 14.23
N PRO A 405 -7.55 3.15 13.33
CA PRO A 405 -7.37 2.95 11.89
C PRO A 405 -6.08 3.58 11.34
N GLY A 406 -5.30 2.79 10.60
CA GLY A 406 -4.09 3.24 9.88
C GLY A 406 -2.81 3.23 10.71
N GLU A 407 -2.93 3.04 12.02
CA GLU A 407 -1.81 3.12 12.94
C GLU A 407 -0.84 1.95 12.82
N LEU A 408 0.43 2.25 13.09
CA LEU A 408 1.53 1.30 13.10
C LEU A 408 1.93 0.95 14.54
N LEU A 409 1.98 -0.35 14.83
CA LEU A 409 2.56 -0.92 16.06
C LEU A 409 3.95 -1.49 15.79
N TRP A 410 4.90 -1.22 16.68
CA TRP A 410 6.07 -2.08 16.87
C TRP A 410 5.77 -3.10 18.00
N ASP A 411 5.90 -4.38 17.69
CA ASP A 411 5.80 -5.48 18.66
C ASP A 411 7.22 -6.01 18.95
N VAL A 412 7.85 -5.50 20.00
CA VAL A 412 9.26 -5.74 20.34
C VAL A 412 9.38 -6.95 21.26
N GLY A 413 10.18 -7.94 20.83
CA GLY A 413 10.27 -9.23 21.51
C GLY A 413 8.97 -10.02 21.31
N ALA A 414 8.53 -10.10 20.05
CA ALA A 414 7.17 -10.52 19.70
C ALA A 414 6.83 -11.97 20.12
N GLY A 415 7.82 -12.87 20.23
CA GLY A 415 7.59 -14.24 20.64
C GLY A 415 6.70 -14.99 19.64
N ALA A 416 5.44 -15.25 20.01
CA ALA A 416 4.43 -15.81 19.11
C ALA A 416 3.70 -14.75 18.24
N GLY A 417 3.96 -13.46 18.45
CA GLY A 417 3.35 -12.33 17.75
C GLY A 417 1.91 -12.04 18.18
N SER A 418 1.49 -12.51 19.37
CA SER A 418 0.08 -12.49 19.76
C SER A 418 -0.49 -11.08 19.92
N VAL A 419 0.30 -10.13 20.44
CA VAL A 419 -0.12 -8.72 20.58
C VAL A 419 -0.20 -8.06 19.20
N GLY A 420 0.84 -8.21 18.38
CA GLY A 420 0.91 -7.71 17.03
C GLY A 420 -0.22 -8.20 16.11
N VAL A 421 -0.58 -9.48 16.24
CA VAL A 421 -1.69 -10.09 15.49
C VAL A 421 -3.04 -9.52 15.93
N GLU A 422 -3.33 -9.45 17.23
CA GLU A 422 -4.59 -8.91 17.70
C GLU A 422 -4.75 -7.41 17.44
N TRP A 423 -3.64 -6.65 17.46
CA TRP A 423 -3.61 -5.25 17.01
C TRP A 423 -4.12 -5.10 15.58
N MET A 424 -3.61 -5.91 14.63
CA MET A 424 -4.05 -5.85 13.23
C MET A 424 -5.47 -6.40 13.03
N ARG A 425 -5.97 -7.23 13.95
CA ARG A 425 -7.37 -7.71 13.91
C ARG A 425 -8.37 -6.64 14.34
N ALA A 426 -7.95 -5.67 15.15
CA ALA A 426 -8.83 -4.60 15.64
C ALA A 426 -9.36 -3.70 14.51
N HIS A 427 -8.58 -3.48 13.46
CA HIS A 427 -9.04 -2.74 12.29
C HIS A 427 -8.28 -3.14 11.00
N PRO A 428 -8.94 -3.22 9.82
CA PRO A 428 -8.32 -3.67 8.56
C PRO A 428 -7.10 -2.87 8.08
N THR A 429 -6.94 -1.63 8.55
CA THR A 429 -5.84 -0.72 8.17
C THR A 429 -4.75 -0.61 9.23
N CYS A 430 -4.91 -1.24 10.39
CA CYS A 430 -3.84 -1.34 11.38
C CYS A 430 -2.67 -2.16 10.81
N ARG A 431 -1.45 -1.75 11.15
CA ARG A 431 -0.20 -2.41 10.72
C ARG A 431 0.65 -2.76 11.92
N THR A 432 1.38 -3.87 11.82
CA THR A 432 2.36 -4.29 12.82
C THR A 432 3.68 -4.60 12.13
N ILE A 433 4.77 -4.12 12.74
CA ILE A 433 6.12 -4.65 12.54
C ILE A 433 6.50 -5.39 13.81
N ALA A 434 6.68 -6.71 13.72
CA ALA A 434 7.11 -7.56 14.82
C ALA A 434 8.63 -7.76 14.78
N ILE A 435 9.30 -7.52 15.90
CA ILE A 435 10.74 -7.66 16.04
C ILE A 435 11.03 -8.90 16.89
N GLU A 436 11.71 -9.87 16.30
CA GLU A 436 12.05 -11.14 16.93
C GLU A 436 13.38 -11.67 16.39
N GLN A 437 14.24 -12.19 17.25
CA GLN A 437 15.59 -12.62 16.89
C GLN A 437 15.69 -14.13 16.64
N HIS A 438 14.74 -14.93 17.14
CA HIS A 438 14.77 -16.38 17.00
C HIS A 438 14.09 -16.81 15.68
N PRO A 439 14.80 -17.44 14.74
CA PRO A 439 14.26 -17.79 13.42
C PRO A 439 12.98 -18.64 13.47
N ASP A 440 12.91 -19.60 14.40
CA ASP A 440 11.73 -20.45 14.58
C ASP A 440 10.50 -19.64 15.01
N ARG A 441 10.71 -18.60 15.82
CA ARG A 441 9.65 -17.68 16.28
C ARG A 441 9.26 -16.71 15.18
N VAL A 442 10.22 -16.19 14.41
CA VAL A 442 9.95 -15.39 13.20
C VAL A 442 9.01 -16.13 12.25
N ALA A 443 9.33 -17.38 11.92
CA ALA A 443 8.48 -18.21 11.07
C ALA A 443 7.09 -18.46 11.69
N ARG A 444 7.04 -18.67 13.01
CA ARG A 444 5.79 -18.88 13.76
C ARG A 444 4.89 -17.65 13.75
N ILE A 445 5.44 -16.46 13.92
CA ILE A 445 4.69 -15.20 13.85
C ILE A 445 3.98 -15.10 12.50
N GLY A 446 4.69 -15.39 11.39
CA GLY A 446 4.10 -15.42 10.06
C GLY A 446 2.94 -16.43 9.91
N ARG A 447 3.08 -17.64 10.47
CA ARG A 447 2.00 -18.65 10.47
C ARG A 447 0.79 -18.21 11.30
N ASN A 448 1.02 -17.66 12.50
CA ASN A 448 -0.04 -17.12 13.36
C ASN A 448 -0.79 -15.97 12.68
N ALA A 449 -0.05 -15.04 12.08
CA ALA A 449 -0.61 -13.90 11.36
C ALA A 449 -1.51 -14.35 10.20
N ALA A 450 -1.04 -15.32 9.40
CA ALA A 450 -1.85 -15.90 8.31
C ALA A 450 -3.10 -16.62 8.85
N ARG A 451 -2.94 -17.52 9.82
CA ARG A 451 -4.05 -18.29 10.42
C ARG A 451 -5.12 -17.40 11.06
N LEU A 452 -4.73 -16.24 11.59
CA LEU A 452 -5.61 -15.31 12.29
C LEU A 452 -6.05 -14.12 11.44
N GLY A 453 -5.84 -14.18 10.12
CA GLY A 453 -6.44 -13.26 9.15
C GLY A 453 -5.75 -11.91 8.98
N VAL A 454 -4.48 -11.80 9.39
CA VAL A 454 -3.66 -10.60 9.27
C VAL A 454 -2.33 -10.91 8.56
N PRO A 455 -2.36 -11.53 7.37
CA PRO A 455 -1.17 -12.09 6.72
C PRO A 455 -0.12 -11.05 6.27
N ASP A 456 -0.42 -9.76 6.38
CA ASP A 456 0.47 -8.64 6.02
C ASP A 456 1.26 -8.10 7.21
N LEU A 457 1.20 -8.77 8.38
CA LEU A 457 2.09 -8.50 9.49
C LEU A 457 3.53 -8.70 9.03
N VAL A 458 4.36 -7.67 9.21
CA VAL A 458 5.77 -7.69 8.81
C VAL A 458 6.59 -8.18 10.00
N VAL A 459 7.53 -9.10 9.74
CA VAL A 459 8.47 -9.57 10.76
C VAL A 459 9.88 -9.11 10.37
N VAL A 460 10.55 -8.47 11.31
CA VAL A 460 11.96 -8.07 11.21
C VAL A 460 12.76 -9.03 12.08
N GLU A 461 13.56 -9.87 11.43
CA GLU A 461 14.46 -10.79 12.13
C GLU A 461 15.67 -10.01 12.66
N GLY A 462 15.79 -9.91 13.99
CA GLY A 462 16.88 -9.19 14.63
C GLY A 462 16.63 -8.85 16.10
N GLY A 463 17.70 -8.41 16.77
CA GLY A 463 17.65 -7.96 18.16
C GLY A 463 17.38 -6.45 18.26
N ALA A 464 16.46 -6.06 19.14
CA ALA A 464 16.26 -4.67 19.50
C ALA A 464 17.33 -4.23 20.54
N PRO A 465 17.81 -2.97 20.52
CA PRO A 465 17.32 -1.85 19.70
C PRO A 465 17.85 -1.80 18.25
N GLY A 466 18.89 -2.57 17.89
CA GLY A 466 19.51 -2.46 16.56
C GLY A 466 18.56 -2.67 15.38
N ALA A 467 17.64 -3.62 15.50
CA ALA A 467 16.60 -3.89 14.50
C ALA A 467 15.56 -2.77 14.32
N LEU A 468 15.59 -1.71 15.14
CA LEU A 468 14.64 -0.59 15.10
C LEU A 468 15.10 0.59 14.22
N ALA A 469 16.39 0.65 13.88
CA ALA A 469 17.02 1.85 13.30
C ALA A 469 16.34 2.36 12.02
N ASP A 470 16.04 1.45 11.09
CA ASP A 470 15.50 1.80 9.77
C ASP A 470 13.96 1.67 9.69
N LEU A 471 13.30 1.45 10.82
CA LEU A 471 11.86 1.24 10.85
C LEU A 471 11.10 2.57 10.86
N PRO A 472 9.97 2.69 10.15
CA PRO A 472 9.17 3.91 10.18
C PRO A 472 8.64 4.20 11.59
N ALA A 473 8.56 5.50 11.93
CA ALA A 473 8.08 5.96 13.23
C ALA A 473 6.68 5.38 13.58
N PRO A 474 6.54 4.67 14.72
CA PRO A 474 5.30 4.00 15.09
C PRO A 474 4.31 4.95 15.78
N ASN A 475 3.04 4.54 15.78
CA ASN A 475 1.99 5.15 16.60
C ASN A 475 1.92 4.49 17.98
N ALA A 476 2.25 3.21 18.07
CA ALA A 476 2.31 2.47 19.33
C ALA A 476 3.52 1.54 19.37
N VAL A 477 4.04 1.28 20.55
CA VAL A 477 5.08 0.30 20.80
C VAL A 477 4.63 -0.60 21.95
N PHE A 478 4.71 -1.91 21.73
CA PHE A 478 4.63 -2.91 22.78
C PHE A 478 6.01 -3.53 22.99
N VAL A 479 6.45 -3.63 24.23
CA VAL A 479 7.69 -4.32 24.61
C VAL A 479 7.34 -5.50 25.51
N GLY A 480 7.32 -6.69 24.91
CA GLY A 480 7.03 -7.96 25.61
C GLY A 480 8.29 -8.67 26.13
N GLY A 481 9.46 -8.34 25.59
CA GLY A 481 10.74 -8.92 25.98
C GLY A 481 11.90 -7.95 25.76
N GLY A 482 13.01 -8.17 26.48
CA GLY A 482 14.25 -7.41 26.29
C GLY A 482 14.25 -5.99 26.84
N ALA A 483 13.27 -5.59 27.66
CA ALA A 483 13.16 -4.24 28.22
C ALA A 483 14.41 -3.77 29.01
N THR A 484 15.24 -4.69 29.49
CA THR A 484 16.52 -4.40 30.18
C THR A 484 17.68 -4.12 29.21
N ALA A 485 17.48 -4.28 27.89
CA ALA A 485 18.50 -3.95 26.90
C ALA A 485 18.78 -2.45 26.94
N HIS A 486 20.06 -2.10 27.01
CA HIS A 486 20.51 -0.71 27.13
C HIS A 486 19.94 0.15 25.99
N GLY A 487 19.33 1.29 26.33
CA GLY A 487 18.78 2.25 25.38
C GLY A 487 17.46 1.84 24.71
N LEU A 488 16.95 0.61 24.93
CA LEU A 488 15.75 0.14 24.21
C LEU A 488 14.51 1.00 24.52
N LEU A 489 14.24 1.28 25.80
CA LEU A 489 13.06 2.06 26.18
C LEU A 489 13.18 3.52 25.74
N GLU A 490 14.40 4.07 25.72
CA GLU A 490 14.67 5.42 25.23
C GLU A 490 14.40 5.50 23.73
N GLU A 491 15.00 4.62 22.93
CA GLU A 491 14.79 4.51 21.49
C GLU A 491 13.31 4.38 21.14
N CYS A 492 12.59 3.46 21.80
CA CYS A 492 11.15 3.28 21.58
C CYS A 492 10.34 4.56 21.85
N ARG A 493 10.70 5.34 22.88
CA ARG A 493 9.99 6.58 23.24
C ARG A 493 10.32 7.72 22.29
N GLU A 494 11.57 7.83 21.87
CA GLU A 494 12.03 8.86 20.94
C GLU A 494 11.43 8.64 19.55
N ARG A 495 11.37 7.40 19.06
CA ARG A 495 10.82 7.06 17.74
C ARG A 495 9.30 7.17 17.65
N LEU A 496 8.56 7.09 18.77
CA LEU A 496 7.11 7.26 18.76
C LEU A 496 6.70 8.60 18.13
N ARG A 497 5.62 8.58 17.34
CA ARG A 497 4.96 9.82 16.88
C ARG A 497 4.39 10.60 18.07
N PRO A 498 4.22 11.93 17.98
CA PRO A 498 3.50 12.69 19.00
C PRO A 498 2.11 12.10 19.27
N GLY A 499 1.73 11.95 20.53
CA GLY A 499 0.51 11.23 20.95
C GLY A 499 0.61 9.69 20.92
N GLY A 500 1.77 9.16 20.54
CA GLY A 500 2.00 7.72 20.45
C GLY A 500 2.12 7.05 21.82
N ARG A 501 1.85 5.74 21.88
CA ARG A 501 1.67 5.00 23.14
C ARG A 501 2.71 3.90 23.29
N LEU A 502 3.34 3.82 24.45
CA LEU A 502 4.27 2.76 24.84
C LEU A 502 3.63 1.90 25.94
N VAL A 503 3.63 0.59 25.75
CA VAL A 503 3.24 -0.39 26.77
C VAL A 503 4.36 -1.40 26.94
N VAL A 504 4.82 -1.61 28.18
CA VAL A 504 5.90 -2.54 28.50
C VAL A 504 5.44 -3.52 29.56
N HIS A 505 5.70 -4.82 29.36
CA HIS A 505 5.46 -5.86 30.35
C HIS A 505 6.78 -6.33 30.97
N GLY A 506 6.81 -6.40 32.31
CA GLY A 506 7.94 -6.89 33.10
C GLY A 506 7.52 -8.03 34.02
N VAL A 507 8.30 -9.11 34.00
CA VAL A 507 8.09 -10.32 34.85
C VAL A 507 9.23 -10.58 35.82
N THR A 508 10.41 -9.99 35.60
CA THR A 508 11.59 -10.16 36.47
C THR A 508 11.81 -8.91 37.31
N LEU A 509 12.48 -9.04 38.45
CA LEU A 509 12.81 -7.91 39.32
C LEU A 509 13.65 -6.85 38.60
N GLU A 510 14.58 -7.27 37.74
CA GLU A 510 15.40 -6.36 36.92
C GLU A 510 14.52 -5.54 35.97
N THR A 511 13.53 -6.19 35.34
CA THR A 511 12.60 -5.46 34.47
C THR A 511 11.69 -4.54 35.30
N GLU A 512 11.20 -5.00 36.46
CA GLU A 512 10.40 -4.17 37.38
C GLU A 512 11.16 -2.93 37.84
N ALA A 513 12.47 -3.04 38.12
CA ALA A 513 13.32 -1.91 38.47
C ALA A 513 13.40 -0.89 37.31
N VAL A 514 13.65 -1.35 36.08
CA VAL A 514 13.65 -0.48 34.88
C VAL A 514 12.29 0.20 34.69
N LEU A 515 11.18 -0.50 34.89
CA LEU A 515 9.84 0.09 34.76
C LEU A 515 9.52 1.11 35.87
N ALA A 516 9.98 0.86 37.10
CA ALA A 516 9.84 1.79 38.20
C ALA A 516 10.66 3.07 37.97
N GLU A 517 11.89 2.95 37.47
CA GLU A 517 12.73 4.09 37.08
C GLU A 517 12.10 4.88 35.93
N ALA A 518 11.61 4.19 34.90
CA ALA A 518 10.94 4.83 33.77
C ALA A 518 9.67 5.58 34.20
N TYR A 519 8.86 4.98 35.09
CA TYR A 519 7.70 5.63 35.68
C TYR A 519 8.10 6.86 36.52
N ALA A 520 9.13 6.75 37.37
CA ALA A 520 9.61 7.86 38.17
C ALA A 520 10.12 9.04 37.32
N GLY A 521 10.81 8.75 36.22
CA GLY A 521 11.36 9.75 35.32
C GLY A 521 10.35 10.38 34.35
N HIS A 522 9.29 9.65 33.97
CA HIS A 522 8.42 10.05 32.84
C HIS A 522 6.92 9.99 33.12
N GLY A 523 6.51 9.54 34.30
CA GLY A 523 5.10 9.39 34.67
C GLY A 523 4.39 8.27 33.90
N GLY A 524 3.13 8.51 33.56
CA GLY A 524 2.25 7.51 32.94
C GLY A 524 1.54 6.64 33.97
N GLU A 525 1.29 5.38 33.63
CA GLU A 525 0.61 4.42 34.51
C GLU A 525 1.50 3.20 34.76
N LEU A 526 1.75 2.87 36.03
CA LEU A 526 2.41 1.64 36.45
C LEU A 526 1.39 0.74 37.17
N THR A 527 1.08 -0.40 36.59
CA THR A 527 0.06 -1.34 37.09
C THR A 527 0.69 -2.70 37.36
N ARG A 528 0.32 -3.36 38.47
CA ARG A 528 0.69 -4.75 38.75
C ARG A 528 -0.54 -5.65 38.54
N LEU A 529 -0.41 -6.65 37.68
CA LEU A 529 -1.49 -7.54 37.25
C LEU A 529 -1.22 -8.97 37.74
N ALA A 530 -2.12 -9.49 38.56
CA ALA A 530 -2.13 -10.89 39.00
C ALA A 530 -3.41 -11.56 38.53
N VAL A 531 -3.27 -12.75 37.96
CA VAL A 531 -4.38 -13.54 37.41
C VAL A 531 -4.25 -14.96 37.96
N GLU A 532 -5.36 -15.54 38.40
CA GLU A 532 -5.43 -16.91 38.86
C GLU A 532 -6.51 -17.66 38.07
N HIS A 533 -6.22 -18.90 37.69
CA HIS A 533 -7.17 -19.75 37.00
C HIS A 533 -7.50 -20.98 37.83
N ALA A 534 -8.74 -21.42 37.74
CA ALA A 534 -9.17 -22.69 38.33
C ALA A 534 -8.47 -23.85 37.59
N ALA A 535 -7.82 -24.74 38.33
CA ALA A 535 -7.21 -25.96 37.81
C ALA A 535 -7.47 -27.15 38.76
N PRO A 536 -7.42 -28.39 38.26
CA PRO A 536 -7.56 -29.57 39.10
C PRO A 536 -6.46 -29.67 40.18
N VAL A 537 -6.87 -29.98 41.40
CA VAL A 537 -6.01 -30.31 42.54
C VAL A 537 -6.50 -31.64 43.11
N GLY A 538 -5.93 -32.74 42.61
CA GLY A 538 -6.47 -34.09 42.84
C GLY A 538 -7.88 -34.21 42.26
N ARG A 539 -8.87 -34.51 43.12
CA ARG A 539 -10.30 -34.57 42.73
C ARG A 539 -11.06 -33.25 42.89
N PHE A 540 -10.40 -32.21 43.40
CA PHE A 540 -11.00 -30.91 43.68
C PHE A 540 -10.49 -29.85 42.69
N THR A 541 -11.02 -28.64 42.79
CA THR A 541 -10.58 -27.49 42.00
C THR A 541 -9.94 -26.47 42.93
N GLY A 542 -8.78 -25.96 42.54
CA GLY A 542 -8.06 -24.91 43.25
C GLY A 542 -7.60 -23.80 42.32
N TRP A 543 -7.22 -22.67 42.89
CA TRP A 543 -6.62 -21.55 42.15
C TRP A 543 -5.15 -21.85 41.86
N THR A 544 -4.76 -21.68 40.60
CA THR A 544 -3.36 -21.70 40.17
C THR A 544 -2.97 -20.29 39.73
N PRO A 545 -2.08 -19.60 40.47
CA PRO A 545 -1.64 -18.27 40.12
C PRO A 545 -0.72 -18.29 38.90
N ALA A 546 -0.98 -17.39 37.96
CA ALA A 546 -0.03 -17.05 36.92
C ALA A 546 1.07 -16.15 37.47
N ARG A 547 2.19 -16.04 36.74
CA ARG A 547 3.23 -15.06 37.08
C ARG A 547 2.64 -13.65 37.04
N THR A 548 2.86 -12.90 38.11
CA THR A 548 2.47 -11.49 38.18
C THR A 548 3.27 -10.69 37.15
N VAL A 549 2.61 -9.76 36.47
CA VAL A 549 3.23 -8.87 35.50
C VAL A 549 3.10 -7.43 35.95
N THR A 550 4.21 -6.71 35.96
CA THR A 550 4.21 -5.26 36.09
C THR A 550 4.16 -4.66 34.69
N GLN A 551 3.18 -3.79 34.46
CA GLN A 551 2.97 -3.13 33.19
C GLN A 551 3.16 -1.63 33.38
N TRP A 552 4.05 -1.06 32.58
CA TRP A 552 4.19 0.39 32.46
C TRP A 552 3.59 0.88 31.16
N THR A 553 2.95 2.04 31.24
CA THR A 553 2.19 2.65 30.15
C THR A 553 2.55 4.12 30.07
N TRP A 554 2.89 4.60 28.89
CA TRP A 554 3.29 5.99 28.69
C TRP A 554 2.81 6.52 27.33
N THR A 555 2.44 7.80 27.28
CA THR A 555 2.03 8.46 26.04
C THR A 555 2.99 9.62 25.76
N LYS A 556 3.50 9.68 24.52
CA LYS A 556 4.36 10.77 24.09
C LYS A 556 3.54 12.07 24.01
N PRO A 557 3.97 13.16 24.67
CA PRO A 557 3.28 14.44 24.57
C PRO A 557 3.15 14.92 23.12
N HIS A 558 2.08 15.65 22.82
CA HIS A 558 2.04 16.48 21.62
C HIS A 558 3.04 17.63 21.80
N ALA A 559 3.94 17.80 20.82
CA ALA A 559 4.90 18.89 20.81
C ALA A 559 4.20 20.25 20.63
#